data_AF-A0A318CUN5-F1
#
_entry.id   AF-A0A318CUN5-F1
#
_cell.length_a   1.000
_cell.length_b   1.000
_cell.length_c   1.000
_cell.angle_alpha   90.00
_cell.angle_beta   90.00
_cell.angle_gamma   90.00
#
_symmetry.space_group_name_H-M   'P 1'
#
loop_
_entity.id
_entity.type
_entity.pdbx_description
1 polymer ?
#
loop_
_entity_poly.entity_id
_entity_poly.type
_entity_poly.pdbx_seq_one_letter_code
_entity_poly.pdbx_strand_id
1 'polypeptide(L)'
;MISDSNEYNIGYNLDYLDFELISNHAFSIGGDYRTQGDKDNKDYYEIISGYFQDVWSITPALTLTWGFRYYEFQSDAYRAGYPDSSKASKAQYAYRRVENEWCPKARLDYEFDTSLSLYAAVSREMRTP
;
A
#
# COMPACT_ATOMS: atom_id res chain seq x y z
N MET A 1 18.39 -9.50 28.74
CA MET A 1 19.05 -8.34 28.10
C MET A 1 18.25 -8.02 26.87
N ILE A 2 17.56 -6.87 26.88
CA ILE A 2 16.84 -6.34 25.72
C ILE A 2 17.94 -5.81 24.82
N SER A 3 18.27 -6.54 23.76
CA SER A 3 19.06 -5.99 22.67
C SER A 3 18.11 -5.09 21.92
N ASP A 4 18.32 -3.77 22.00
CA ASP A 4 17.74 -2.82 21.06
C ASP A 4 18.11 -3.32 19.66
N SER A 5 17.17 -3.97 18.98
CA SER A 5 17.30 -4.30 17.58
C SER A 5 17.40 -2.96 16.88
N ASN A 6 18.52 -2.68 16.22
CA ASN A 6 18.65 -1.49 15.39
C ASN A 6 17.56 -1.54 14.31
N GLU A 7 16.48 -0.81 14.52
CA GLU A 7 15.39 -0.67 13.56
C GLU A 7 15.82 0.36 12.50
N TYR A 8 16.35 -0.13 11.38
CA TYR A 8 16.63 0.70 10.22
C TYR A 8 15.41 0.75 9.32
N ASN A 9 14.96 1.95 8.98
CA ASN A 9 13.88 2.17 8.03
C ASN A 9 14.42 2.92 6.82
N ILE A 10 14.19 2.39 5.63
CA ILE A 10 14.55 3.03 4.35
C ILE A 10 13.30 3.04 3.49
N GLY A 11 13.05 4.15 2.81
CA GLY A 11 11.94 4.24 1.89
C GLY A 11 12.18 5.23 0.77
N TYR A 12 11.58 4.94 -0.38
CA TYR A 12 11.55 5.82 -1.54
C TYR A 12 10.11 5.91 -2.02
N ASN A 13 9.70 7.10 -2.47
CA ASN A 13 8.47 7.28 -3.22
C ASN A 13 8.78 8.03 -4.51
N LEU A 14 7.98 7.74 -5.54
CA LEU A 14 7.97 8.49 -6.77
C LEU A 14 6.52 8.69 -7.20
N ASP A 15 6.16 9.95 -7.43
CA ASP A 15 4.81 10.35 -7.78
C ASP A 15 4.84 11.30 -8.99
N TYR A 16 3.89 11.09 -9.89
CA TYR A 16 3.56 12.03 -10.95
C TYR A 16 2.07 12.36 -10.85
N LEU A 17 1.78 13.60 -10.46
CA LEU A 17 0.48 14.00 -9.94
C LEU A 17 -0.26 14.95 -10.88
N ASP A 18 -1.59 14.84 -10.84
CA ASP A 18 -2.56 15.77 -11.40
C ASP A 18 -2.30 16.17 -12.86
N PHE A 19 -1.80 15.23 -13.67
CA PHE A 19 -1.60 15.46 -15.09
C PHE A 19 -2.86 15.17 -15.88
N GLU A 20 -3.14 16.02 -16.86
CA GLU A 20 -4.31 15.90 -17.70
C GLU A 20 -4.05 14.86 -18.81
N LEU A 21 -4.60 13.66 -18.63
CA LEU A 21 -4.51 12.58 -19.61
C LEU A 21 -5.55 12.79 -20.73
N ILE A 22 -6.74 13.27 -20.33
CA ILE A 22 -7.89 13.63 -21.18
C ILE A 22 -8.58 14.84 -20.53
N SER A 23 -9.29 15.64 -21.33
CA SER A 23 -10.03 16.81 -20.85
C SER A 23 -10.93 16.50 -19.64
N ASN A 24 -10.85 17.34 -18.60
CA ASN A 24 -11.58 17.22 -17.32
C ASN A 24 -11.12 16.09 -16.39
N HIS A 25 -9.91 15.56 -16.63
CA HIS A 25 -9.29 14.57 -15.74
C HIS A 25 -8.03 15.15 -15.09
N ALA A 26 -7.84 14.85 -13.81
CA ALA A 26 -6.57 15.00 -13.12
C ALA A 26 -6.08 13.61 -12.70
N PHE A 27 -5.19 13.04 -13.51
CA PHE A 27 -4.67 11.70 -13.30
C PHE A 27 -3.37 11.76 -12.49
N SER A 28 -3.20 10.81 -11.58
CA SER A 28 -2.03 10.66 -10.73
C SER A 28 -1.57 9.20 -10.76
N ILE A 29 -0.26 8.98 -10.79
CA ILE A 29 0.36 7.67 -10.66
C ILE A 29 1.57 7.77 -9.75
N GLY A 30 1.83 6.73 -8.99
CA GLY A 30 3.01 6.69 -8.17
C GLY A 30 3.19 5.36 -7.49
N GLY A 31 4.20 5.30 -6.63
CA GLY A 31 4.51 4.10 -5.89
C GLY A 31 5.51 4.36 -4.78
N ASP A 32 5.62 3.37 -3.91
CA ASP A 32 6.56 3.39 -2.80
C ASP A 32 7.24 2.05 -2.63
N TYR A 33 8.50 2.12 -2.21
CA TYR A 33 9.28 1.01 -1.71
C TYR A 33 9.72 1.34 -0.31
N ARG A 34 9.53 0.42 0.64
CA ARG A 34 9.91 0.62 2.04
C ARG A 34 10.46 -0.66 2.63
N THR A 35 11.46 -0.52 3.49
CA THR A 35 12.01 -1.60 4.30
C THR A 35 12.06 -1.21 5.76
N GLN A 36 11.85 -2.18 6.65
CA GLN A 36 12.02 -2.03 8.09
C GLN A 36 12.89 -3.18 8.61
N GLY A 37 13.88 -2.84 9.44
CA GLY A 37 14.83 -3.79 10.02
C GLY A 37 16.09 -4.00 9.16
N ASP A 38 17.04 -4.74 9.73
CA ASP A 38 18.22 -5.22 9.01
C ASP A 38 17.86 -6.45 8.17
N LYS A 39 18.42 -6.59 6.96
CA LYS A 39 18.17 -7.75 6.07
C LYS A 39 18.56 -9.08 6.71
N ASP A 40 19.52 -9.05 7.64
CA ASP A 40 19.95 -10.25 8.37
C ASP A 40 19.09 -10.52 9.64
N ASN A 41 18.08 -9.68 9.92
CA ASN A 41 17.17 -9.83 11.06
C ASN A 41 15.86 -10.50 10.63
N LYS A 42 15.33 -11.39 11.48
CA LYS A 42 14.05 -12.09 11.29
C LYS A 42 12.83 -11.16 11.17
N ASP A 43 12.96 -9.94 11.67
CA ASP A 43 11.91 -8.93 11.65
C ASP A 43 12.02 -8.02 10.40
N TYR A 44 12.86 -8.40 9.41
CA TYR A 44 12.99 -7.69 8.15
C TYR A 44 11.69 -7.75 7.35
N TYR A 45 11.22 -6.56 7.00
CA TYR A 45 9.99 -6.37 6.28
C TYR A 45 10.21 -5.47 5.06
N GLU A 46 9.56 -5.81 3.94
CA GLU A 46 9.61 -5.05 2.70
C GLU A 46 8.20 -4.80 2.17
N ILE A 47 7.94 -3.57 1.73
CA ILE A 47 6.70 -3.14 1.12
C ILE A 47 7.03 -2.60 -0.26
N ILE A 48 6.31 -3.10 -1.26
CA ILE A 48 6.27 -2.52 -2.60
C ILE A 48 4.83 -2.12 -2.86
N SER A 49 4.61 -0.89 -3.30
CA SER A 49 3.29 -0.39 -3.63
C SER A 49 3.32 0.45 -4.89
N GLY A 50 2.22 0.39 -5.62
CA GLY A 50 1.99 1.20 -6.81
C GLY A 50 0.52 1.57 -6.88
N TYR A 51 0.22 2.80 -7.29
CA TYR A 51 -1.14 3.26 -7.43
C TYR A 51 -1.33 4.09 -8.68
N PHE A 52 -2.57 4.14 -9.13
CA PHE A 52 -3.07 5.21 -9.97
C PHE A 52 -4.38 5.73 -9.39
N GLN A 53 -4.66 7.00 -9.67
CA GLN A 53 -5.90 7.67 -9.31
C GLN A 53 -6.27 8.64 -10.41
N ASP A 54 -7.56 8.77 -10.66
CA ASP A 54 -8.11 9.75 -11.59
C ASP A 54 -9.21 10.53 -10.89
N VAL A 55 -9.18 11.85 -11.05
CA VAL A 55 -10.25 12.76 -10.63
C VAL A 55 -10.92 13.27 -11.89
N TRP A 56 -12.13 12.80 -12.14
CA TRP A 56 -12.92 13.13 -13.31
C TRP A 56 -14.04 14.11 -12.96
N SER A 57 -13.95 15.34 -13.46
CA SER A 57 -15.04 16.32 -13.42
C SER A 57 -16.06 15.99 -14.52
N ILE A 58 -17.06 15.18 -14.17
CA ILE A 58 -18.12 14.72 -15.09
C ILE A 58 -19.01 15.90 -15.49
N THR A 59 -19.36 16.75 -14.52
CA THR A 59 -20.07 18.03 -14.72
C THR A 59 -19.46 19.07 -13.77
N PRO A 60 -19.81 20.37 -13.89
CA PRO A 60 -19.36 21.39 -12.92
C PRO A 60 -19.72 21.07 -11.47
N ALA A 61 -20.76 20.28 -11.23
CA ALA A 61 -21.25 19.92 -9.92
C ALA A 61 -20.92 18.46 -9.51
N LEU A 62 -20.46 17.61 -10.43
CA LEU A 62 -20.30 16.17 -10.19
C LEU A 62 -18.86 15.72 -10.50
N THR A 63 -18.18 15.21 -9.48
CA THR A 63 -16.81 14.69 -9.61
C THR A 63 -16.74 13.23 -9.17
N LEU A 64 -16.07 12.39 -9.95
CA LEU A 64 -15.74 11.02 -9.62
C LEU A 64 -14.23 10.92 -9.39
N THR A 65 -13.82 10.58 -8.17
CA THR A 65 -12.46 10.16 -7.88
C THR A 65 -12.41 8.63 -7.83
N TRP A 66 -11.56 8.01 -8.62
CA TRP A 66 -11.42 6.55 -8.63
C TRP A 66 -9.97 6.13 -8.82
N GLY A 67 -9.63 4.94 -8.35
CA GLY A 67 -8.26 4.47 -8.43
C GLY A 67 -8.05 3.11 -7.79
N PHE A 68 -6.83 2.63 -7.94
CA PHE A 68 -6.39 1.37 -7.36
C PHE A 68 -5.00 1.55 -6.78
N ARG A 69 -4.74 0.86 -5.68
CA ARG A 69 -3.39 0.62 -5.19
C ARG A 69 -3.12 -0.88 -5.12
N TYR A 70 -1.98 -1.29 -5.62
CA TYR A 70 -1.42 -2.60 -5.36
C TYR A 70 -0.48 -2.51 -4.17
N TYR A 71 -0.55 -3.49 -3.28
CA TYR A 71 0.46 -3.71 -2.25
C TYR A 71 1.04 -5.11 -2.42
N GLU A 72 2.35 -5.21 -2.25
CA GLU A 72 3.07 -6.44 -1.97
C GLU A 72 3.84 -6.25 -0.67
N PHE A 73 3.59 -7.15 0.26
CA PHE A 73 4.20 -7.19 1.56
C PHE A 73 5.02 -8.46 1.68
N GLN A 74 6.30 -8.30 2.01
CA GLN A 74 7.21 -9.42 2.17
C GLN A 74 7.80 -9.43 3.57
N SER A 75 7.73 -10.58 4.22
CA SER A 75 8.28 -10.80 5.56
C SER A 75 8.91 -12.18 5.66
N ASP A 76 9.86 -12.36 6.56
CA ASP A 76 10.36 -13.69 6.88
C ASP A 76 9.37 -14.42 7.79
N ALA A 77 9.16 -15.71 7.54
CA ALA A 77 8.22 -16.53 8.29
C ALA A 77 8.70 -17.98 8.39
N TYR A 78 8.05 -18.77 9.25
CA TYR A 78 8.27 -20.22 9.36
C TYR A 78 7.04 -20.98 8.90
N ARG A 79 7.24 -22.04 8.12
CA ARG A 79 6.15 -22.90 7.63
C ARG A 79 5.41 -23.57 8.80
N ALA A 80 4.13 -23.87 8.59
CA ALA A 80 3.33 -24.65 9.53
C ALA A 80 4.00 -26.01 9.83
N GLY A 81 3.90 -26.48 11.07
CA GLY A 81 4.58 -27.71 11.52
C GLY A 81 6.03 -27.50 11.97
N TYR A 82 6.44 -26.25 12.23
CA TYR A 82 7.70 -25.90 12.89
C TYR A 82 7.85 -26.63 14.24
N PRO A 83 8.80 -27.57 14.36
CA PRO A 83 8.81 -28.53 15.47
C PRO A 83 9.53 -27.99 16.72
N ASP A 84 10.58 -27.19 16.54
CA ASP A 84 11.42 -26.66 17.63
C ASP A 84 12.21 -25.41 17.20
N SER A 85 12.85 -24.75 18.17
CA SER A 85 13.65 -23.52 17.94
C SER A 85 15.14 -23.72 17.66
N SER A 86 15.56 -24.93 17.28
CA SER A 86 16.94 -25.18 16.89
C SER A 86 17.31 -24.42 15.60
N LYS A 87 18.60 -24.14 15.41
CA LYS A 87 19.08 -23.45 14.20
C LYS A 87 18.78 -24.25 12.93
N ALA A 88 18.88 -25.59 12.99
CA ALA A 88 18.60 -26.46 11.86
C ALA A 88 17.12 -26.42 11.48
N SER A 89 16.20 -26.55 12.46
CA SER A 89 14.76 -26.45 12.22
C SER A 89 14.35 -25.07 11.71
N LYS A 90 14.92 -23.99 12.26
CA LYS A 90 14.69 -22.63 11.74
C LYS A 90 15.09 -22.50 10.27
N ALA A 91 16.30 -22.94 9.91
CA ALA A 91 16.78 -22.86 8.54
C ALA A 91 15.94 -23.70 7.56
N GLN A 92 15.48 -24.88 7.99
CA GLN A 92 14.68 -25.78 7.15
C GLN A 92 13.26 -25.26 6.90
N TYR A 93 12.65 -24.59 7.88
CA TYR A 93 11.26 -24.12 7.83
C TYR A 93 11.13 -22.64 7.48
N ALA A 94 12.23 -21.89 7.45
CA ALA A 94 12.24 -20.49 7.03
C ALA A 94 11.78 -20.35 5.57
N TYR A 95 10.94 -19.36 5.32
CA TYR A 95 10.55 -18.96 3.98
C TYR A 95 10.21 -17.47 3.96
N ARG A 96 10.32 -16.88 2.77
CA ARG A 96 9.83 -15.53 2.51
C ARG A 96 8.33 -15.59 2.27
N ARG A 97 7.53 -15.02 3.17
CA ARG A 97 6.09 -14.86 2.96
C ARG A 97 5.87 -13.64 2.09
N VAL A 98 5.06 -13.81 1.05
CA VAL A 98 4.65 -12.73 0.14
C VAL A 98 3.13 -12.66 0.19
N GLU A 99 2.59 -11.52 0.59
CA GLU A 99 1.15 -11.24 0.63
C GLU A 99 0.89 -10.03 -0.26
N ASN A 100 -0.06 -10.14 -1.18
CA ASN A 100 -0.37 -9.05 -2.10
C ASN A 100 -1.87 -8.86 -2.30
N GLU A 101 -2.26 -7.63 -2.62
CA GLU A 101 -3.67 -7.29 -2.76
C GLU A 101 -3.89 -6.06 -3.64
N TRP A 102 -4.98 -6.08 -4.40
CA TRP A 102 -5.50 -4.91 -5.10
C TRP A 102 -6.55 -4.20 -4.24
N CYS A 103 -6.32 -2.91 -4.01
CA CYS A 103 -7.13 -2.05 -3.16
C CYS A 103 -7.86 -1.00 -4.02
N PRO A 104 -9.05 -1.33 -4.57
CA PRO A 104 -9.89 -0.36 -5.27
C PRO A 104 -10.41 0.73 -4.33
N LYS A 105 -10.55 1.94 -4.89
CA LYS A 105 -11.16 3.09 -4.22
C LYS A 105 -12.01 3.87 -5.22
N ALA A 106 -13.17 4.31 -4.76
CA ALA A 106 -14.01 5.23 -5.50
C ALA A 106 -14.72 6.18 -4.55
N ARG A 107 -14.83 7.44 -4.95
CA ARG A 107 -15.55 8.50 -4.26
C ARG A 107 -16.31 9.32 -5.30
N LEU A 108 -17.57 9.58 -5.02
CA LEU A 108 -18.41 10.47 -5.81
C LEU A 108 -18.75 11.70 -4.98
N ASP A 109 -18.55 12.88 -5.55
CA ASP A 109 -18.82 14.17 -4.94
C ASP A 109 -19.85 14.93 -5.78
N TYR A 110 -20.88 15.48 -5.13
CA TYR A 110 -21.88 16.34 -5.75
C TYR A 110 -22.02 17.66 -4.99
N GLU A 111 -21.77 18.78 -5.67
CA GLU A 111 -21.96 20.13 -5.16
C GLU A 111 -23.35 20.65 -5.53
N PHE A 112 -24.19 20.95 -4.54
CA PHE A 112 -25.49 21.57 -4.78
C PHE A 112 -25.33 23.07 -5.03
N ASP A 113 -24.51 23.70 -4.19
CA ASP A 113 -24.09 25.09 -4.27
C ASP A 113 -22.83 25.29 -3.40
N THR A 114 -22.33 26.53 -3.34
CA THR A 114 -21.11 26.88 -2.59
C THR A 114 -21.17 26.63 -1.08
N SER A 115 -22.37 26.37 -0.54
CA SER A 115 -22.61 26.10 0.89
C SER A 115 -22.88 24.63 1.20
N LEU A 116 -23.17 23.80 0.19
CA LEU A 116 -23.57 22.41 0.40
C LEU A 116 -23.00 21.46 -0.67
N SER A 117 -22.27 20.46 -0.20
CA SER A 117 -21.81 19.32 -0.97
C SER A 117 -22.11 18.01 -0.27
N LEU A 118 -22.42 16.96 -1.02
CA LEU A 118 -22.52 15.58 -0.53
C LEU A 118 -21.45 14.72 -1.18
N TYR A 119 -20.98 13.71 -0.45
CA TYR A 119 -20.08 12.71 -0.99
C TYR A 119 -20.43 11.31 -0.51
N ALA A 120 -20.08 10.32 -1.31
CA ALA A 120 -20.12 8.90 -0.95
C ALA A 120 -18.83 8.23 -1.40
N ALA A 121 -18.26 7.35 -0.57
CA ALA A 121 -17.00 6.68 -0.87
C ALA A 121 -17.03 5.21 -0.46
N VAL A 122 -16.34 4.39 -1.25
CA VAL A 122 -16.06 2.98 -0.97
C VAL A 122 -14.57 2.74 -1.18
N SER A 123 -13.95 2.01 -0.27
CA SER A 123 -12.53 1.68 -0.37
C SER A 123 -12.25 0.33 0.24
N ARG A 124 -11.26 -0.35 -0.32
CA ARG A 124 -10.60 -1.49 0.29
C ARG A 124 -9.18 -1.08 0.69
N GLU A 125 -8.70 -1.61 1.80
CA GLU A 125 -7.34 -1.43 2.29
C GLU A 125 -6.76 -2.77 2.70
N MET A 126 -5.44 -2.88 2.61
CA MET A 126 -4.68 -4.00 3.15
C MET A 126 -3.69 -3.47 4.20
N ARG A 127 -3.57 -4.21 5.29
CA ARG A 127 -2.53 -4.01 6.31
C ARG A 127 -1.94 -5.36 6.65
N THR A 128 -0.64 -5.41 6.89
CA THR A 128 -0.08 -6.59 7.51
C THR A 128 -0.44 -6.67 8.98
N PRO A 129 -0.54 -7.89 9.53
CA PRO A 129 -0.72 -8.12 10.96
C PRO A 129 0.36 -7.47 11.83
#